data_AF-A0A413IIA9-F1
#
_entry.id   AF-A0A413IIA9-F1
#
_cell.length_a   1.000
_cell.length_b   1.000
_cell.length_c   1.000
_cell.angle_alpha   90.00
_cell.angle_beta   90.00
_cell.angle_gamma   90.00
#
_symmetry.space_group_name_H-M   'P 1'
#
loop_
_entity.id
_entity.type
_entity.pdbx_description
1 polymer ?
#
loop_
_entity_poly.entity_id
_entity_poly.type
_entity_poly.pdbx_seq_one_letter_code
_entity_poly.pdbx_strand_id
1 'polypeptide(L)' 'FMNIEAWRKNENSGSFDQLTKGTLLTVEGYFKPEEWTDKDGVQHNRIVTVAVKFYPAVEKEEEVPSKPAKEAKKGKK' A
#
# COMPACT_ATOMS: atom_id res chain seq x y z
N PHE A 1 -11.87 -6.18 3.30
CA PHE A 1 -10.52 -6.71 3.09
C PHE A 1 -9.97 -6.15 1.78
N MET A 2 -8.73 -5.66 1.77
CA MET A 2 -8.07 -5.20 0.54
C MET A 2 -7.26 -6.36 -0.05
N ASN A 3 -7.28 -6.51 -1.37
CA ASN A 3 -6.48 -7.53 -2.03
C ASN A 3 -5.12 -6.96 -2.42
N ILE A 4 -4.06 -7.63 -1.97
CA ILE A 4 -2.68 -7.26 -2.24
C ILE A 4 -2.01 -8.39 -3.03
N GLU A 5 -1.38 -8.05 -4.14
CA GLU A 5 -0.64 -9.00 -4.98
C GLU A 5 0.87 -8.77 -4.84
N ALA A 6 1.62 -9.82 -4.55
CA ALA A 6 3.07 -9.79 -4.45
C ALA A 6 3.68 -10.86 -5.38
N TRP A 7 4.66 -10.48 -6.20
CA TRP A 7 5.30 -11.38 -7.16
C TRP A 7 6.68 -11.81 -6.67
N ARG A 8 6.94 -13.12 -6.66
CA ARG A 8 8.19 -13.72 -6.14
C ARG A 8 9.46 -13.38 -6.95
N LYS A 9 9.30 -12.82 -8.15
CA LYS A 9 10.42 -12.36 -9.02
C LYS A 9 11.09 -11.06 -8.52
N ASN A 10 10.54 -10.45 -7.49
CA ASN A 10 11.18 -9.33 -6.80
C ASN A 10 12.32 -9.84 -5.90
N GLU A 11 13.43 -9.10 -5.78
CA GLU A 11 14.62 -9.42 -4.96
C GLU A 11 14.33 -9.67 -3.47
N ASN A 12 13.08 -9.52 -3.04
CA ASN A 12 12.60 -9.66 -1.68
C ASN A 12 12.06 -11.08 -1.36
N SER A 13 12.60 -12.12 -2.01
CA SER A 13 12.15 -13.51 -1.88
C SER A 13 12.18 -14.05 -0.45
N GLY A 14 13.09 -13.56 0.39
CA GLY A 14 13.17 -13.90 1.82
C GLY A 14 12.16 -13.19 2.73
N SER A 15 11.44 -12.18 2.23
CA SER A 15 10.39 -11.52 3.01
C SER A 15 9.06 -12.26 2.95
N PHE A 16 8.84 -13.12 1.94
CA PHE A 16 7.62 -13.92 1.80
C PHE A 16 7.37 -14.84 3.01
N ASP A 17 8.42 -15.28 3.72
CA ASP A 17 8.29 -16.10 4.93
C ASP A 17 7.63 -15.34 6.10
N GLN A 18 7.59 -14.01 6.04
CA GLN A 18 6.98 -13.15 7.05
C GLN A 18 5.46 -12.97 6.81
N LEU A 19 4.93 -13.44 5.68
CA LEU A 19 3.51 -13.40 5.35
C LEU A 19 2.74 -14.50 6.08
N THR A 20 2.70 -14.42 7.41
CA THR A 20 1.90 -15.31 8.25
C THR A 20 0.58 -14.64 8.64
N LYS A 21 -0.50 -15.43 8.77
CA LYS A 21 -1.83 -14.92 9.12
C LYS A 21 -1.78 -14.23 10.48
N GLY A 22 -2.26 -12.99 10.53
CA GLY A 22 -2.30 -12.19 11.77
C GLY A 22 -1.05 -11.34 12.04
N THR A 23 -0.04 -11.38 11.17
CA THR A 23 1.17 -10.56 11.30
C THR A 23 0.93 -9.14 10.78
N LEU A 24 1.34 -8.14 11.55
CA LEU A 24 1.36 -6.74 11.13
C LEU A 24 2.54 -6.53 10.18
N LEU A 25 2.26 -6.10 8.95
CA LEU A 25 3.26 -5.87 7.91
C LEU A 25 3.06 -4.51 7.27
N THR A 26 4.17 -3.82 7.01
CA THR A 26 4.15 -2.63 6.16
C THR A 26 4.33 -3.08 4.72
N VAL A 27 3.41 -2.67 3.85
CA VAL A 27 3.42 -3.00 2.42
C VAL A 27 3.59 -1.73 1.62
N GLU A 28 4.67 -1.65 0.86
CA GLU A 28 4.93 -0.58 -0.11
C GLU A 28 4.65 -1.10 -1.51
N GLY A 29 3.90 -0.32 -2.29
CA GLY A 29 3.38 -0.77 -3.56
C GLY A 29 2.67 0.31 -4.33
N TYR A 30 1.97 -0.08 -5.38
CA TYR A 30 1.14 0.81 -6.18
C TYR A 30 -0.25 0.22 -6.41
N PHE A 31 -1.23 1.09 -6.64
CA PHE A 31 -2.58 0.66 -7.00
C PHE A 31 -2.67 0.48 -8.52
N LYS A 32 -3.15 -0.68 -8.94
CA LYS A 32 -3.48 -1.00 -10.32
C LYS A 32 -5.00 -1.18 -10.43
N PRO A 33 -5.72 -0.24 -11.05
CA PRO A 33 -7.11 -0.47 -11.42
C PRO A 33 -7.16 -1.51 -12.54
N GLU A 34 -8.00 -2.53 -12.35
CA GLU A 34 -8.21 -3.59 -13.32
C GLU A 34 -9.70 -3.67 -13.64
N GLU A 35 -10.01 -3.48 -14.90
CA GLU A 35 -11.36 -3.66 -15.43
C GLU A 35 -11.42 -5.01 -16.11
N TRP A 36 -12.36 -5.84 -15.68
CA TRP A 36 -12.58 -7.16 -16.26
C TRP A 36 -14.07 -7.39 -16.48
N THR A 37 -14.38 -8.21 -17.49
CA THR A 37 -15.76 -8.55 -17.82
C THR A 37 -16.02 -9.97 -17.35
N ASP A 38 -17.06 -10.17 -16.55
CA ASP A 38 -17.46 -11.51 -16.11
C ASP A 38 -18.04 -12.31 -17.29
N LYS A 39 -18.24 -13.62 -17.09
CA LYS A 39 -18.81 -14.52 -18.11
C LYS A 39 -20.22 -14.10 -18.51
N ASP A 40 -20.94 -13.44 -17.62
CA ASP A 40 -22.27 -12.88 -17.87
C ASP A 40 -22.24 -11.52 -18.59
N GLY A 41 -21.06 -11.02 -19.00
CA GLY A 41 -20.92 -9.76 -19.73
C GLY A 41 -20.96 -8.51 -18.86
N VAL A 42 -20.98 -8.67 -17.53
CA VAL A 42 -20.97 -7.55 -16.58
C VAL A 42 -19.56 -7.01 -16.41
N GLN A 43 -19.39 -5.70 -16.57
CA GLN A 43 -18.11 -5.03 -16.37
C GLN A 43 -17.87 -4.79 -14.88
N HIS A 44 -16.75 -5.29 -14.40
CA HIS A 44 -16.29 -5.13 -13.03
C HIS A 44 -15.00 -4.32 -13.00
N ASN A 45 -14.92 -3.40 -12.04
CA ASN A 45 -13.70 -2.69 -11.72
C ASN A 45 -13.18 -3.21 -10.38
N ARG A 46 -11.89 -3.59 -10.33
CA ARG A 46 -11.20 -3.95 -9.11
C ARG A 46 -9.90 -3.17 -9.04
N ILE A 47 -9.71 -2.47 -7.93
CA ILE A 47 -8.42 -1.87 -7.60
C ILE A 47 -7.59 -2.92 -6.85
N VAL A 48 -6.49 -3.35 -7.45
CA VAL A 48 -5.53 -4.28 -6.86
C VAL A 48 -4.34 -3.49 -6.34
N THR A 49 -3.88 -3.79 -5.13
CA THR A 49 -2.63 -3.20 -4.61
C THR A 49 -1.49 -4.13 -4.93
N VAL A 50 -0.51 -3.72 -5.72
CA VAL A 50 0.67 -4.52 -6.05
C VAL A 50 1.77 -4.18 -5.06
N ALA A 51 2.13 -5.12 -4.19
CA ALA A 51 3.24 -5.00 -3.26
C ALA A 51 4.59 -5.17 -3.97
N VAL A 52 5.44 -4.16 -3.85
CA VAL A 52 6.83 -4.17 -4.32
C VAL A 52 7.78 -4.46 -3.16
N LYS A 53 7.50 -3.98 -1.94
CA LYS A 53 8.29 -4.31 -0.76
C LYS A 53 7.37 -4.55 0.41
N PHE A 54 7.74 -5.48 1.26
CA PHE A 54 7.03 -5.69 2.51
C PHE A 54 8.03 -6.17 3.56
N TYR A 55 7.85 -5.67 4.77
CA TYR A 55 8.73 -5.90 5.90
C TYR A 55 7.88 -5.94 7.17
N PRO A 56 8.42 -6.46 8.30
CA PRO A 56 7.71 -6.43 9.57
C PRO A 56 7.25 -5.00 9.78
N ALA A 57 6.00 -4.80 10.18
CA ALA A 57 5.58 -3.47 10.57
C ALA A 57 6.46 -3.09 11.74
N VAL A 58 7.47 -2.27 11.46
CA VAL A 58 8.24 -1.58 12.47
C VAL A 58 7.15 -0.89 13.27
N GLU A 59 7.06 -1.21 14.55
CA GLU A 59 6.44 -0.35 15.55
C GLU A 59 7.25 0.94 15.53
N LYS A 60 7.12 1.69 14.43
CA LYS A 60 7.50 3.08 14.38
C LYS A 60 6.44 3.68 15.28
N GLU A 61 6.76 3.73 16.58
CA GLU A 61 6.28 4.74 17.49
C GLU A 61 5.79 5.90 16.64
N GLU A 62 4.48 6.07 16.61
CA GLU A 62 3.78 7.33 16.46
C GLU A 62 4.70 8.52 16.15
N GLU A 63 5.35 8.55 14.98
CA GLU A 63 5.88 9.77 14.43
C GLU A 63 4.65 10.40 13.78
N VAL A 64 3.77 10.89 14.66
CA VAL A 64 2.76 11.90 14.40
C VAL A 64 3.25 12.71 13.22
N PRO A 65 2.56 12.71 12.07
CA PRO A 65 2.98 13.53 10.96
C PRO A 65 3.03 14.96 11.50
N SER A 66 4.27 15.46 11.62
CA SER A 66 4.60 16.82 11.97
C SER A 66 3.56 17.72 11.32
N LYS A 67 2.71 18.30 12.17
CA LYS A 67 1.62 19.18 11.80
C LYS A 67 2.17 20.14 10.74
N PRO A 68 1.63 20.16 9.51
CA PRO A 68 2.24 20.91 8.42
C PRO A 68 2.36 22.36 8.84
N ALA A 69 3.57 22.90 8.68
CA ALA A 69 3.89 24.30 8.90
C ALA A 69 2.81 25.17 8.24
N LYS A 70 2.01 25.85 9.06
CA LYS A 70 1.12 26.91 8.59
C LYS A 70 1.98 28.06 8.09
N GLU A 71 2.26 27.97 6.80
CA GLU A 71 2.20 29.05 5.82
C GLU A 71 2.61 30.43 6.33
N ALA A 72 3.87 30.77 6.07
CA ALA A 72 4.19 32.15 5.74
C ALA A 72 3.43 32.55 4.47
N LYS A 73 2.47 33.49 4.56
CA LYS A 73 2.27 34.55 3.54
C LYS A 73 1.55 35.79 4.10
N LYS A 74 2.13 36.93 3.75
CA LYS A 74 1.49 38.20 3.31
C LYS A 74 1.08 39.24 4.38
N GLY A 75 2.02 40.15 4.64
CA GLY A 75 1.93 41.51 4.08
C GLY A 75 0.93 42.51 4.67
N LYS A 76 1.51 43.56 5.29
CA LYS A 76 1.15 44.98 5.14
C LYS A 76 -0.23 45.43 5.67
N LYS A 77 -0.24 46.02 6.86
CA LYS A 77 -0.94 47.27 7.15
C LYS A 77 -0.29 47.99 8.32
#